data_AF-A0A7Y9FIN5-F1
#
_entry.id   AF-A0A7Y9FIN5-F1
#
_cell.length_a   1.000
_cell.length_b   1.000
_cell.length_c   1.000
_cell.angle_alpha   90.00
_cell.angle_beta   90.00
_cell.angle_gamma   90.00
#
_symmetry.space_group_name_H-M   'P 1'
#
loop_
_entity.id
_entity.type
_entity.pdbx_description
1 polymer ?
#
loop_
_entity_poly.entity_id
_entity_poly.type
_entity_poly.pdbx_seq_one_letter_code
_entity_poly.pdbx_strand_id
1 'polypeptide(L)'
;MLRLIGAWRTDERPELPDPVDLVDETWDHHDRRTVTRYLATGTFLREVDGPPPCPFCARPGGDHRTDGVLAWPAVLAHEVGEHGVRLPGAVEAYVLDRVARLGAATVSADWWEAGAPDLEPLAPPERLVWGGNVQLVQQPGRRFPGLLVQGDTLASHVDGPRSARLLRDYEEMMSTAGLDRLPY
;
A
#
# COMPACT_ATOMS: atom_id res chain seq x y z
N MET A 1 5.93 6.38 2.56
CA MET A 1 5.17 7.64 2.75
C MET A 1 3.76 7.43 2.26
N LEU A 2 2.74 7.82 3.04
CA LEU A 2 1.32 7.73 2.65
C LEU A 2 0.93 8.91 1.74
N ARG A 3 -0.05 8.70 0.85
CA ARG A 3 -0.56 9.72 -0.07
C ARG A 3 -1.93 10.19 0.42
N LEU A 4 -2.06 11.47 0.76
CA LEU A 4 -3.32 12.05 1.21
C LEU A 4 -4.29 12.23 0.04
N ILE A 5 -5.53 11.80 0.21
CA ILE A 5 -6.67 12.07 -0.68
C ILE A 5 -7.84 12.63 0.13
N GLY A 6 -8.81 13.27 -0.54
CA GLY A 6 -9.97 13.87 0.14
C GLY A 6 -9.64 15.12 0.96
N ALA A 7 -8.59 15.83 0.58
CA ALA A 7 -8.30 17.17 1.12
C ALA A 7 -8.83 18.21 0.14
N TRP A 8 -9.73 19.06 0.62
CA TRP A 8 -10.50 19.98 -0.19
C TRP A 8 -10.03 21.42 -0.04
N ARG A 9 -10.41 22.24 -1.03
CA ARG A 9 -10.17 23.69 -1.05
C ARG A 9 -10.66 24.34 0.24
N THR A 10 -9.81 25.18 0.82
CA THR A 10 -10.14 26.10 1.92
C THR A 10 -9.50 27.46 1.64
N ASP A 11 -9.86 28.48 2.42
CA ASP A 11 -9.21 29.81 2.33
C ASP A 11 -7.68 29.72 2.53
N GLU A 12 -7.23 28.80 3.38
CA GLU A 12 -5.82 28.56 3.69
C GLU A 12 -5.10 27.71 2.62
N ARG A 13 -5.87 26.90 1.87
CA ARG A 13 -5.38 25.95 0.86
C ARG A 13 -6.19 26.07 -0.44
N PRO A 14 -6.14 27.23 -1.13
CA PRO A 14 -6.96 27.50 -2.30
C PRO A 14 -6.58 26.64 -3.52
N GLU A 15 -5.38 26.07 -3.53
CA GLU A 15 -4.86 25.23 -4.61
C GLU A 15 -5.46 23.81 -4.64
N LEU A 16 -6.12 23.39 -3.56
CA LEU A 16 -6.78 22.10 -3.50
C LEU A 16 -8.07 22.10 -4.36
N PRO A 17 -8.52 20.91 -4.81
CA PRO A 17 -9.76 20.79 -5.57
C PRO A 17 -10.98 21.12 -4.70
N ASP A 18 -12.01 21.67 -5.35
CA ASP A 18 -13.33 21.81 -4.74
C ASP A 18 -14.13 20.54 -5.01
N PRO A 19 -14.66 19.87 -3.98
CA PRO A 19 -15.40 18.63 -4.16
C PRO A 19 -16.70 18.81 -4.94
N VAL A 20 -17.26 20.03 -5.00
CA VAL A 20 -18.45 20.32 -5.82
C VAL A 20 -18.15 20.12 -7.31
N ASP A 21 -16.94 20.47 -7.75
CA ASP A 21 -16.48 20.32 -9.14
C ASP A 21 -16.27 18.85 -9.53
N LEU A 22 -16.28 17.93 -8.56
CA LEU A 22 -16.02 16.50 -8.73
C LEU A 22 -17.29 15.65 -8.66
N VAL A 23 -18.46 16.25 -8.48
CA VAL A 23 -19.73 15.52 -8.43
C VAL A 23 -20.06 14.96 -9.83
N ASP A 24 -20.20 13.65 -9.93
CA ASP A 24 -20.54 12.96 -11.18
C ASP A 24 -21.76 12.05 -10.97
N GLU A 25 -22.94 12.53 -11.41
CA GLU A 25 -24.19 11.78 -11.35
C GLU A 25 -24.24 10.60 -12.34
N THR A 26 -23.36 10.60 -13.34
CA THR A 26 -23.28 9.55 -14.36
C THR A 26 -22.33 8.43 -13.98
N TRP A 27 -21.69 8.54 -12.81
CA TRP A 27 -20.76 7.54 -12.30
C TRP A 27 -21.47 6.21 -12.06
N ASP A 28 -20.89 5.14 -12.60
CA ASP A 28 -21.40 3.78 -12.44
C ASP A 28 -21.67 3.44 -10.96
N HIS A 29 -22.89 2.96 -10.70
CA HIS A 29 -23.35 2.69 -9.33
C HIS A 29 -22.58 1.57 -8.64
N HIS A 30 -22.07 0.59 -9.39
CA HIS A 30 -21.30 -0.52 -8.82
C HIS A 30 -19.92 -0.05 -8.39
N ASP A 31 -19.23 0.68 -9.26
CA ASP A 31 -17.91 1.23 -8.98
C ASP A 31 -17.97 2.25 -7.84
N ARG A 32 -18.94 3.19 -7.88
CA ARG A 32 -19.17 4.13 -6.79
C ARG A 32 -19.35 3.42 -5.46
N ARG A 33 -20.23 2.41 -5.41
CA ARG A 33 -20.51 1.63 -4.19
C ARG A 33 -19.25 0.89 -3.70
N THR A 34 -18.45 0.36 -4.61
CA THR A 34 -17.19 -0.32 -4.28
C THR A 34 -16.18 0.65 -3.67
N VAL A 35 -16.00 1.82 -4.28
CA VAL A 35 -15.10 2.87 -3.77
C VAL A 35 -15.59 3.40 -2.42
N THR A 36 -16.88 3.71 -2.28
CA THR A 36 -17.49 4.11 -0.99
C THR A 36 -17.19 3.10 0.11
N ARG A 37 -17.44 1.80 -0.15
CA ARG A 37 -17.23 0.76 0.86
C ARG A 37 -15.76 0.63 1.23
N TYR A 38 -14.87 0.64 0.23
CA TYR A 38 -13.42 0.59 0.45
C TYR A 38 -12.97 1.72 1.38
N LEU A 39 -13.40 2.96 1.12
CA LEU A 39 -13.05 4.13 1.94
C LEU A 39 -13.63 4.05 3.36
N ALA A 40 -14.88 3.57 3.49
CA ALA A 40 -15.55 3.41 4.78
C ALA A 40 -14.91 2.34 5.68
N THR A 41 -14.29 1.32 5.08
CA THR A 41 -13.65 0.21 5.80
C THR A 41 -12.14 0.36 5.96
N GLY A 42 -11.59 1.54 5.69
CA GLY A 42 -10.17 1.80 5.89
C GLY A 42 -9.71 1.54 7.33
N THR A 43 -8.44 1.18 7.49
CA THR A 43 -7.81 1.01 8.80
C THR A 43 -7.67 2.37 9.48
N PHE A 44 -7.89 2.43 10.79
CA PHE A 44 -7.62 3.63 11.58
C PHE A 44 -6.16 4.08 11.40
N LEU A 45 -5.95 5.36 11.07
CA LEU A 45 -4.63 5.96 10.97
C LEU A 45 -4.33 6.84 12.20
N ARG A 46 -5.22 7.80 12.49
CA ARG A 46 -5.08 8.73 13.62
C ARG A 46 -6.37 9.50 13.86
N GLU A 47 -6.54 9.97 15.09
CA GLU A 47 -7.52 11.01 15.41
C GLU A 47 -7.06 12.36 14.86
N VAL A 48 -8.03 13.25 14.67
CA VAL A 48 -7.83 14.63 14.23
C VAL A 48 -8.68 15.52 15.13
N ASP A 49 -8.06 16.54 15.71
CA ASP A 49 -8.79 17.53 16.50
C ASP A 49 -9.57 18.44 15.56
N GLY A 50 -10.90 18.49 15.74
CA GLY A 50 -11.80 19.32 14.94
C GLY A 50 -11.75 19.01 13.43
N PRO A 51 -12.04 17.76 13.00
CA PRO A 51 -11.99 17.42 11.59
C PRO A 51 -13.06 18.21 10.82
N PRO A 52 -12.74 18.73 9.61
CA PRO A 52 -13.70 19.47 8.82
C PRO A 52 -14.92 18.58 8.52
N PRO A 53 -16.14 19.13 8.62
CA PRO A 53 -17.35 18.38 8.29
C PRO A 53 -17.50 18.22 6.78
N CYS A 54 -18.46 17.39 6.37
CA CYS A 54 -18.85 17.26 4.98
C CYS A 54 -19.24 18.62 4.39
N PRO A 55 -18.68 19.05 3.25
CA PRO A 55 -18.96 20.37 2.68
C PRO A 55 -20.37 20.49 2.11
N PHE A 56 -21.08 19.38 1.90
CA PHE A 56 -22.42 19.37 1.29
C PHE A 56 -23.55 19.39 2.33
N CYS A 57 -23.38 18.74 3.48
CA CYS A 57 -24.45 18.55 4.46
C CYS A 57 -24.03 18.77 5.91
N ALA A 58 -22.79 19.21 6.14
CA ALA A 58 -22.22 19.47 7.46
C ALA A 58 -22.21 18.25 8.40
N ARG A 59 -22.33 17.02 7.88
CA ARG A 59 -22.09 15.80 8.66
C ARG A 59 -20.71 15.92 9.33
N PRO A 60 -20.58 15.62 10.63
CA PRO A 60 -19.30 15.69 11.30
C PRO A 60 -18.23 14.94 10.53
N GLY A 61 -17.03 15.50 10.53
CA GLY A 61 -15.84 14.80 10.07
C GLY A 61 -15.56 13.56 10.92
N GLY A 62 -14.36 13.02 10.79
CA GLY A 62 -13.97 11.89 11.61
C GLY A 62 -12.47 11.73 11.69
N ASP A 63 -12.07 10.56 12.15
CA ASP A 63 -10.68 10.12 12.14
C ASP A 63 -10.11 10.05 10.71
N HIS A 64 -8.79 9.99 10.62
CA HIS A 64 -8.13 9.61 9.39
C HIS A 64 -8.05 8.08 9.27
N ARG A 65 -8.22 7.61 8.04
CA ARG A 65 -8.15 6.20 7.64
C ARG A 65 -7.03 5.98 6.63
N THR A 66 -6.61 4.73 6.48
CA THR A 66 -5.57 4.31 5.53
C THR A 66 -5.75 2.86 5.07
N ASP A 67 -5.15 2.52 3.93
CA ASP A 67 -4.91 1.15 3.47
C ASP A 67 -3.41 0.78 3.46
N GLY A 68 -2.55 1.62 4.06
CA GLY A 68 -1.09 1.50 4.01
C GLY A 68 -0.42 2.20 2.82
N VAL A 69 -1.18 2.75 1.87
CA VAL A 69 -0.67 3.53 0.72
C VAL A 69 -1.33 4.90 0.66
N LEU A 70 -2.65 4.94 0.73
CA LEU A 70 -3.47 6.14 0.75
C LEU A 70 -3.86 6.47 2.19
N ALA A 71 -4.08 7.75 2.48
CA ALA A 71 -4.64 8.26 3.72
C ALA A 71 -5.78 9.23 3.41
N TRP A 72 -6.87 9.22 4.18
CA TRP A 72 -8.04 10.04 3.91
C TRP A 72 -8.87 10.30 5.17
N PRO A 73 -9.68 11.38 5.21
CA PRO A 73 -10.63 11.59 6.30
C PRO A 73 -11.81 10.63 6.15
N ALA A 74 -12.33 10.09 7.26
CA ALA A 74 -13.45 9.15 7.23
C ALA A 74 -14.70 9.69 6.52
N VAL A 75 -14.89 11.02 6.55
CA VAL A 75 -15.99 11.70 5.86
C VAL A 75 -15.94 11.56 4.33
N LEU A 76 -14.77 11.27 3.74
CA LEU A 76 -14.62 11.07 2.30
C LEU A 76 -15.52 9.94 1.77
N ALA A 77 -15.70 8.87 2.55
CA ALA A 77 -16.60 7.78 2.15
C ALA A 77 -18.06 8.26 2.00
N HIS A 78 -18.48 9.19 2.87
CA HIS A 78 -19.81 9.78 2.82
C HIS A 78 -19.96 10.74 1.64
N GLU A 79 -18.94 11.55 1.34
CA GLU A 79 -18.92 12.43 0.15
C GLU A 79 -19.04 11.64 -1.15
N VAL A 80 -18.28 10.55 -1.28
CA VAL A 80 -18.33 9.66 -2.44
C VAL A 80 -19.70 8.96 -2.55
N GLY A 81 -20.21 8.43 -1.43
CA GLY A 81 -21.42 7.60 -1.41
C GLY A 81 -22.72 8.37 -1.55
N GLU A 82 -22.87 9.45 -0.79
CA GLU A 82 -24.12 10.22 -0.69
C GLU A 82 -24.15 11.43 -1.63
N HIS A 83 -22.98 12.02 -1.92
CA HIS A 83 -22.88 13.24 -2.73
C HIS A 83 -22.29 13.01 -4.12
N GLY A 84 -21.87 11.78 -4.45
CA GLY A 84 -21.39 11.44 -5.79
C GLY A 84 -20.07 12.11 -6.16
N VAL A 85 -19.27 12.51 -5.17
CA VAL A 85 -17.92 13.05 -5.40
C VAL A 85 -17.05 11.96 -6.02
N ARG A 86 -16.74 12.09 -7.31
CA ARG A 86 -15.91 11.15 -8.05
C ARG A 86 -14.44 11.55 -7.95
N LEU A 87 -13.65 10.69 -7.32
CA LEU A 87 -12.22 10.92 -7.15
C LEU A 87 -11.47 10.91 -8.49
N PRO A 88 -10.28 11.53 -8.57
CA PRO A 88 -9.45 11.45 -9.77
C PRO A 88 -9.27 10.00 -10.25
N GLY A 89 -9.37 9.76 -11.56
CA GLY A 89 -9.44 8.41 -12.12
C GLY A 89 -8.28 7.49 -11.72
N ALA A 90 -7.09 8.02 -11.44
CA ALA A 90 -5.96 7.23 -10.94
C ALA A 90 -6.21 6.64 -9.54
N VAL A 91 -6.92 7.37 -8.67
CA VAL A 91 -7.32 6.89 -7.34
C VAL A 91 -8.44 5.87 -7.46
N GLU A 92 -9.46 6.15 -8.29
CA GLU A 92 -10.55 5.22 -8.57
C GLU A 92 -10.01 3.88 -9.10
N ALA A 93 -9.16 3.91 -10.13
CA ALA A 93 -8.53 2.72 -10.70
C ALA A 93 -7.71 1.94 -9.67
N TYR A 94 -6.91 2.63 -8.84
CA TYR A 94 -6.14 2.00 -7.77
C TYR A 94 -7.05 1.26 -6.77
N VAL A 95 -8.16 1.88 -6.36
CA VAL A 95 -9.11 1.30 -5.40
C VAL A 95 -9.77 0.06 -5.99
N LEU A 96 -10.30 0.15 -7.22
CA LEU A 96 -10.98 -0.95 -7.89
C LEU A 96 -10.05 -2.15 -8.11
N ASP A 97 -8.85 -1.90 -8.60
CA ASP A 97 -7.81 -2.93 -8.79
C ASP A 97 -7.39 -3.59 -7.47
N ARG A 98 -7.27 -2.81 -6.39
CA ARG A 98 -6.95 -3.35 -5.06
C ARG A 98 -8.08 -4.23 -4.50
N VAL A 99 -9.33 -3.81 -4.64
CA VAL A 99 -10.49 -4.62 -4.25
C VAL A 99 -10.55 -5.92 -5.06
N ALA A 100 -10.35 -5.85 -6.37
CA ALA A 100 -10.32 -7.01 -7.24
C ALA A 100 -9.21 -8.01 -6.84
N ARG A 101 -8.00 -7.53 -6.58
CA ARG A 101 -6.88 -8.38 -6.11
C ARG A 101 -7.17 -9.06 -4.77
N LEU A 102 -7.69 -8.32 -3.79
CA LEU A 102 -8.01 -8.88 -2.49
C LEU A 102 -9.19 -9.85 -2.56
N GLY A 103 -10.18 -9.57 -3.41
CA GLY A 103 -11.30 -10.47 -3.66
C GLY A 103 -10.89 -11.78 -4.33
N ALA A 104 -9.79 -11.78 -5.09
CA ALA A 104 -9.21 -12.97 -5.71
C ALA A 104 -8.23 -13.74 -4.81
N ALA A 105 -7.90 -13.21 -3.63
CA ALA A 105 -6.93 -13.84 -2.73
C ALA A 105 -7.53 -15.09 -2.05
N THR A 106 -6.73 -16.15 -1.94
CA THR A 106 -7.10 -17.33 -1.15
C THR A 106 -7.09 -16.99 0.34
N VAL A 107 -8.18 -17.28 1.03
CA VAL A 107 -8.29 -17.16 2.49
C VAL A 107 -8.16 -18.56 3.09
N SER A 108 -7.15 -18.76 3.95
CA SER A 108 -6.97 -19.99 4.73
C SER A 108 -7.37 -19.75 6.19
N ALA A 109 -8.04 -20.73 6.78
CA ALA A 109 -8.35 -20.76 8.21
C ALA A 109 -7.26 -21.44 9.05
N ASP A 110 -6.27 -22.09 8.41
CA ASP A 110 -5.31 -22.99 9.08
C ASP A 110 -4.57 -22.31 10.22
N TRP A 111 -4.13 -21.06 10.03
CA TRP A 111 -3.45 -20.29 11.08
C TRP A 111 -4.35 -20.06 12.29
N TRP A 112 -5.63 -19.75 12.07
CA TRP A 112 -6.60 -19.56 13.16
C TRP A 112 -6.93 -20.89 13.84
N GLU A 113 -7.14 -21.96 13.07
CA GLU A 113 -7.43 -23.31 13.58
C GLU A 113 -6.26 -23.89 14.39
N ALA A 114 -5.03 -23.51 14.06
CA ALA A 114 -3.84 -23.84 14.84
C ALA A 114 -3.71 -23.05 16.16
N GLY A 115 -4.70 -22.22 16.49
CA GLY A 115 -4.71 -21.39 17.71
C GLY A 115 -4.02 -20.04 17.56
N ALA A 116 -3.97 -19.51 16.32
CA ALA A 116 -3.26 -18.27 15.99
C ALA A 116 -1.83 -18.25 16.58
N PRO A 117 -1.01 -19.28 16.29
CA PRO A 117 0.32 -19.36 16.86
C PRO A 117 1.11 -18.11 16.48
N ASP A 118 1.97 -17.66 17.39
CA ASP A 118 2.93 -16.60 17.10
C ASP A 118 3.62 -16.95 15.78
N LEU A 119 3.63 -15.99 14.86
CA LEU A 119 4.50 -16.12 13.70
C LEU A 119 5.91 -16.24 14.27
N GLU A 120 6.55 -17.41 14.09
CA GLU A 120 7.94 -17.55 14.49
C GLU A 120 8.69 -16.32 13.94
N PRO A 121 9.43 -15.58 14.78
CA PRO A 121 10.21 -14.47 14.29
C PRO A 121 11.03 -15.02 13.14
N LEU A 122 10.93 -14.39 11.95
CA LEU A 122 11.66 -14.82 10.75
C LEU A 122 13.06 -15.20 11.21
N ALA A 123 13.37 -16.51 11.19
CA ALA A 123 14.66 -16.96 11.66
C ALA A 123 15.70 -16.11 10.92
N PRO A 124 16.71 -15.58 11.63
CA PRO A 124 17.63 -14.64 11.04
C PRO A 124 18.13 -15.25 9.73
N PRO A 125 18.12 -14.49 8.62
CA PRO A 125 18.49 -15.01 7.32
C PRO A 125 19.80 -15.79 7.44
N GLU A 126 19.81 -17.04 6.96
CA GLU A 126 21.04 -17.81 6.91
C GLU A 126 21.97 -17.15 5.89
N ARG A 127 23.18 -16.79 6.31
CA ARG A 127 24.17 -16.17 5.43
C ARG A 127 24.85 -17.25 4.60
N LEU A 128 24.61 -17.21 3.29
CA LEU A 128 25.20 -18.14 2.33
C LEU A 128 26.56 -17.64 1.82
N VAL A 129 26.65 -16.35 1.44
CA VAL A 129 27.87 -15.73 0.91
C VAL A 129 28.08 -14.33 1.46
N TRP A 130 29.33 -13.99 1.76
CA TRP A 130 29.75 -12.67 2.21
C TRP A 130 30.55 -11.94 1.13
N GLY A 131 30.06 -10.78 0.68
CA GLY A 131 30.72 -9.92 -0.29
C GLY A 131 30.94 -8.50 0.23
N GLY A 132 31.32 -8.35 1.51
CA GLY A 132 31.45 -7.05 2.16
C GLY A 132 30.09 -6.47 2.54
N ASN A 133 29.68 -5.39 1.86
CA ASN A 133 28.42 -4.69 2.13
C ASN A 133 27.20 -5.39 1.51
N VAL A 134 27.39 -6.43 0.70
CA VAL A 134 26.33 -7.22 0.09
C VAL A 134 26.47 -8.66 0.55
N GLN A 135 25.36 -9.25 0.96
CA GLN A 135 25.31 -10.60 1.50
C GLN A 135 24.20 -11.39 0.80
N LEU A 136 24.52 -12.61 0.38
CA LEU A 136 23.50 -13.53 -0.09
C LEU A 136 22.92 -14.26 1.12
N VAL A 137 21.60 -14.18 1.29
CA VAL A 137 20.92 -14.73 2.46
C VAL A 137 19.73 -15.58 2.09
N GLN A 138 19.55 -16.72 2.77
CA GLN A 138 18.36 -17.55 2.67
C GLN A 138 17.39 -17.18 3.80
N GLN A 139 16.16 -16.77 3.45
CA GLN A 139 15.09 -16.58 4.43
C GLN A 139 14.25 -17.86 4.53
N PRO A 140 13.79 -18.24 5.73
CA PRO A 140 12.81 -19.31 5.87
C PRO A 140 11.57 -19.04 5.00
N GLY A 141 11.14 -20.03 4.22
CA GLY A 141 9.97 -19.93 3.36
C GLY A 141 10.16 -19.20 2.03
N ARG A 142 11.31 -18.58 1.75
CA ARG A 142 11.62 -18.05 0.41
C ARG A 142 12.16 -19.14 -0.51
N ARG A 143 11.61 -19.22 -1.73
CA ARG A 143 12.09 -20.16 -2.76
C ARG A 143 13.52 -19.87 -3.22
N PHE A 144 13.93 -18.59 -3.24
CA PHE A 144 15.25 -18.17 -3.70
C PHE A 144 15.95 -17.29 -2.65
N PRO A 145 17.29 -17.39 -2.52
CA PRO A 145 18.06 -16.49 -1.67
C PRO A 145 17.87 -15.03 -2.10
N GLY A 146 17.91 -14.11 -1.14
CA GLY A 146 17.86 -12.67 -1.37
C GLY A 146 19.20 -11.99 -1.12
N LEU A 147 19.33 -10.73 -1.53
CA LEU A 147 20.45 -9.87 -1.14
C LEU A 147 20.10 -9.07 0.11
N LEU A 148 21.02 -9.04 1.06
CA LEU A 148 21.04 -8.11 2.18
C LEU A 148 22.18 -7.12 1.97
N VAL A 149 21.85 -5.85 1.79
CA VAL A 149 22.82 -4.76 1.60
C VAL A 149 22.95 -3.98 2.90
N GLN A 150 24.13 -3.97 3.48
CA GLN A 150 24.41 -3.31 4.75
C GLN A 150 24.50 -1.78 4.55
N GLY A 151 23.57 -1.03 5.15
CA GLY A 151 23.67 0.43 5.29
C GLY A 151 22.91 1.29 4.28
N ASP A 152 22.14 0.72 3.35
CA ASP A 152 21.26 1.48 2.45
C ASP A 152 19.81 1.02 2.62
N THR A 153 18.87 1.97 2.58
CA THR A 153 17.44 1.62 2.52
C THR A 153 17.11 1.09 1.12
N LEU A 154 16.19 0.12 1.03
CA LEU A 154 15.78 -0.54 -0.23
C LEU A 154 15.46 0.46 -1.37
N ALA A 155 15.02 1.67 -1.01
CA ALA A 155 14.73 2.77 -1.92
C ALA A 155 15.93 3.20 -2.79
N SER A 156 17.17 2.98 -2.34
CA SER A 156 18.41 3.34 -3.07
C SER A 156 18.73 2.41 -4.26
N HIS A 157 17.93 1.35 -4.49
CA HIS A 157 18.31 0.24 -5.36
C HIS A 157 17.29 -0.16 -6.43
N VAL A 158 16.09 0.43 -6.43
CA VAL A 158 15.01 -0.05 -7.30
C VAL A 158 15.13 0.47 -8.74
N ASP A 159 15.71 1.64 -9.00
CA ASP A 159 15.69 2.26 -10.35
C ASP A 159 16.99 2.99 -10.78
N GLY A 160 18.18 2.40 -10.58
CA GLY A 160 19.44 3.09 -10.93
C GLY A 160 20.55 2.20 -11.48
N PRO A 161 21.68 2.77 -11.95
CA PRO A 161 22.85 2.00 -12.42
C PRO A 161 23.45 1.05 -11.36
N ARG A 162 23.09 1.21 -10.08
CA ARG A 162 23.40 0.24 -9.02
C ARG A 162 22.58 -1.06 -9.12
N SER A 163 21.39 -1.05 -9.71
CA SER A 163 20.53 -2.25 -9.84
C SER A 163 21.17 -3.31 -10.75
N ALA A 164 21.79 -2.90 -11.86
CA ALA A 164 22.55 -3.80 -12.74
C ALA A 164 23.81 -4.36 -12.06
N ARG A 165 24.45 -3.57 -11.18
CA ARG A 165 25.57 -4.05 -10.37
C ARG A 165 25.10 -5.07 -9.34
N LEU A 166 24.02 -4.78 -8.60
CA LEU A 166 23.45 -5.69 -7.61
C LEU A 166 22.98 -7.01 -8.23
N LEU A 167 22.44 -6.98 -9.45
CA LEU A 167 22.09 -8.21 -10.18
C LEU A 167 23.33 -9.06 -10.51
N ARG A 168 24.42 -8.43 -10.97
CA ARG A 168 25.70 -9.14 -11.21
C ARG A 168 26.28 -9.69 -9.91
N ASP A 169 26.30 -8.87 -8.85
CA ASP A 169 26.80 -9.28 -7.53
C ASP A 169 25.96 -10.47 -7.01
N TYR A 170 24.64 -10.47 -7.23
CA TYR A 170 23.76 -11.59 -6.90
C TYR A 170 24.10 -12.86 -7.70
N GLU A 171 24.26 -12.76 -9.01
CA GLU A 171 24.61 -13.89 -9.88
C GLU A 171 25.95 -14.54 -9.52
N GLU A 172 26.95 -13.71 -9.18
CA GLU A 172 28.27 -14.16 -8.74
C GLU A 172 28.19 -14.87 -7.39
N MET A 173 27.42 -14.33 -6.45
CA MET A 173 27.22 -14.96 -5.14
C MET A 173 26.44 -16.27 -5.25
N MET A 174 25.39 -16.34 -6.07
CA MET A 174 24.65 -17.58 -6.36
C MET A 174 25.60 -18.65 -6.93
N SER A 175 26.45 -18.28 -7.89
CA SER A 175 27.46 -19.17 -8.45
C SER A 175 28.48 -19.64 -7.41
N THR A 176 28.91 -18.75 -6.52
CA THR A 176 29.87 -19.06 -5.43
C THR A 176 29.26 -20.04 -4.42
N ALA A 177 27.97 -19.90 -4.14
CA ALA A 177 27.21 -20.81 -3.28
C ALA A 177 26.84 -22.14 -3.95
N GLY A 178 27.18 -22.34 -5.23
CA GLY A 178 26.82 -23.53 -5.99
C GLY A 178 25.32 -23.64 -6.29
N LEU A 179 24.62 -22.50 -6.33
CA LEU A 179 23.17 -22.43 -6.54
C LEU A 179 22.85 -22.07 -8.00
N ASP A 180 21.76 -22.65 -8.51
CA ASP A 180 21.29 -22.38 -9.87
C ASP A 180 20.93 -20.90 -10.05
N ARG A 181 21.33 -20.34 -11.19
CA ARG A 181 20.96 -18.96 -11.57
C ARG A 181 19.45 -18.86 -11.73
N LEU A 182 18.91 -17.67 -11.47
CA LEU A 182 17.50 -17.41 -11.71
C LEU A 182 17.16 -17.77 -13.17
N PRO A 183 16.06 -18.49 -13.41
CA PRO A 183 15.54 -18.65 -14.75
C PRO A 183 14.99 -17.28 -15.16
N TYR A 184 15.78 -16.51 -15.90
CA TYR A 184 15.27 -15.32 -16.60
C TYR A 184 14.33 -15.76 -17.72
#